data_AF-A0AAD9DCI1-F1
#
_entry.id   AF-A0AAD9DCI1-F1
#
_cell.length_a   1.000
_cell.length_b   1.000
_cell.length_c   1.000
_cell.angle_alpha   90.00
_cell.angle_beta   90.00
_cell.angle_gamma   90.00
#
_symmetry.space_group_name_H-M   'P 1'
#
loop_
_entity.id
_entity.type
_entity.pdbx_description
1 polymer ?
#
loop_
_entity_poly.entity_id
_entity_poly.type
_entity_poly.pdbx_seq_one_letter_code
_entity_poly.pdbx_strand_id
1 'polypeptide(L)'
;MNRYKYLLSIEGNDVATGLKWMLYSNSVVFMSRPTVATWAMEDLLVPFVHYIPLANDYSNLLEMVKWANEHDEACQEISKRATSSWNICG
;
A
#
# COMPACT_ATOMS: atom_id res chain seq x y z
N MET A 1 -12.49 -12.43 -9.17
CA MET A 1 -13.19 -11.12 -9.32
C MET A 1 -12.75 -10.24 -8.16
N ASN A 2 -11.65 -9.51 -8.34
CA ASN A 2 -11.20 -8.55 -7.32
C ASN A 2 -12.09 -7.32 -7.45
N ARG A 3 -12.94 -7.10 -6.45
CA ARG A 3 -14.03 -6.11 -6.51
C ARG A 3 -13.58 -4.66 -6.29
N TYR A 4 -12.32 -4.43 -5.92
CA TYR A 4 -11.82 -3.11 -5.55
C TYR A 4 -10.44 -2.86 -6.14
N LYS A 5 -10.25 -1.73 -6.85
CA LYS A 5 -8.96 -1.29 -7.40
C LYS A 5 -8.02 -0.75 -6.30
N TYR A 6 -8.61 -0.27 -5.22
CA TYR A 6 -7.95 0.50 -4.17
C TYR A 6 -8.27 -0.12 -2.81
N LEU A 7 -7.24 -0.38 -2.02
CA LEU A 7 -7.33 -0.84 -0.63
C LEU A 7 -6.75 0.24 0.26
N LEU A 8 -7.53 0.68 1.24
CA LEU A 8 -7.08 1.67 2.21
C LEU A 8 -6.68 0.94 3.49
N SER A 9 -5.40 0.98 3.83
CA SER A 9 -4.86 0.47 5.08
C SER A 9 -4.63 1.66 6.03
N ILE A 10 -5.56 1.86 6.94
CA ILE A 10 -5.46 2.85 8.01
C ILE A 10 -4.70 2.16 9.15
N GLU A 11 -3.48 2.62 9.44
CA GLU A 11 -2.77 2.13 10.62
C GLU A 11 -3.50 2.59 11.88
N GLY A 12 -4.06 1.63 12.61
CA GLY A 12 -4.39 1.79 14.02
C GLY A 12 -3.14 1.53 14.86
N ASN A 13 -3.26 1.58 16.19
CA ASN A 13 -2.21 1.41 17.20
C ASN A 13 -1.35 0.11 17.13
N ASP A 14 -1.51 -0.73 16.10
CA ASP A 14 -0.75 -1.95 15.86
C ASP A 14 -0.63 -2.18 14.35
N VAL A 15 0.51 -2.74 13.90
CA VAL A 15 0.78 -3.05 12.50
C VAL A 15 -0.41 -3.76 11.88
N ALA A 16 -0.93 -3.23 10.79
CA ALA A 16 -2.11 -3.80 10.15
C ALA A 16 -1.81 -5.26 9.76
N THR A 17 -2.24 -6.22 10.58
CA THR A 17 -2.12 -7.67 10.29
C THR A 17 -2.76 -7.98 8.92
N GLY A 18 -3.71 -7.10 8.52
CA GLY A 18 -4.25 -6.81 7.19
C GLY A 18 -3.31 -6.79 5.99
N LEU A 19 -2.15 -6.16 6.15
CA LEU A 19 -1.36 -5.60 5.06
C LEU A 19 -0.90 -6.68 4.08
N LYS A 20 -0.51 -7.85 4.61
CA LYS A 20 -0.03 -8.99 3.81
C LYS A 20 -1.07 -9.46 2.80
N TRP A 21 -2.34 -9.58 3.20
CA TRP A 21 -3.41 -10.03 2.30
C TRP A 21 -3.82 -8.93 1.33
N MET A 22 -3.74 -7.67 1.75
CA MET A 22 -4.01 -6.52 0.89
C MET A 22 -2.99 -6.42 -0.26
N LEU A 23 -1.70 -6.59 0.04
CA LEU A 23 -0.64 -6.59 -0.98
C LEU A 23 -0.76 -7.78 -1.94
N TYR A 24 -1.20 -8.95 -1.45
CA TYR A 24 -1.44 -10.13 -2.29
C TYR A 24 -2.69 -10.02 -3.18
N SER A 25 -3.58 -9.06 -2.91
CA SER A 25 -4.85 -8.90 -3.62
C SER A 25 -4.73 -8.19 -4.98
N ASN A 26 -3.52 -8.00 -5.52
CA ASN A 26 -3.28 -7.30 -6.80
C ASN A 26 -4.00 -5.93 -6.87
N SER A 27 -4.22 -5.31 -5.72
CA SER A 27 -4.86 -4.02 -5.56
C SER A 27 -3.85 -3.01 -5.03
N VAL A 28 -4.06 -1.73 -5.29
CA VAL A 28 -3.17 -0.68 -4.77
C VAL A 28 -3.50 -0.41 -3.32
N VAL A 29 -2.49 -0.46 -2.46
CA VAL A 29 -2.64 -0.15 -1.04
C VAL A 29 -2.28 1.31 -0.78
N PHE A 30 -3.18 2.05 -0.13
CA PHE A 30 -2.92 3.36 0.42
C PHE A 30 -2.65 3.21 1.92
N MET A 31 -1.53 3.73 2.40
CA MET A 31 -1.17 3.68 3.82
C MET A 31 -0.38 4.92 4.22
N SER A 32 -0.55 5.37 5.47
CA SER A 32 0.33 6.40 6.04
C SER A 32 1.75 5.86 6.20
N ARG A 33 2.73 6.77 6.32
CA ARG A 33 4.10 6.34 6.62
C ARG A 33 4.11 5.69 8.01
N PRO A 34 4.56 4.43 8.14
CA PRO A 34 4.65 3.80 9.44
C PRO A 34 5.67 4.56 10.29
N THR A 35 5.25 4.99 11.47
CA THR A 35 6.11 5.70 12.44
C THR A 35 6.85 4.75 13.36
N VAL A 36 6.43 3.48 13.42
CA VAL A 36 6.97 2.47 14.32
C VAL A 36 7.42 1.25 13.51
N ALA A 37 8.67 1.28 13.04
CA ALA A 37 9.32 0.13 12.42
C ALA A 37 9.52 -0.95 13.49
N THR A 38 8.47 -1.73 13.76
CA THR A 38 8.45 -2.55 14.96
C THR A 38 9.30 -3.79 14.72
N TRP A 39 9.02 -4.63 13.73
CA TRP A 39 9.88 -5.81 13.46
C TRP A 39 9.57 -6.48 12.11
N ALA A 40 8.65 -5.93 11.30
CA ALA A 40 8.01 -6.63 10.19
C ALA A 40 8.63 -6.34 8.81
N MET A 41 9.97 -6.26 8.72
CA MET A 41 10.66 -6.06 7.43
C MET A 41 10.12 -4.86 6.62
N GLU A 42 9.62 -3.82 7.31
CA GLU A 42 9.10 -2.59 6.71
C GLU A 42 10.18 -1.79 5.95
N ASP A 43 11.45 -2.14 6.12
CA ASP A 43 12.56 -1.59 5.32
C ASP A 43 12.41 -1.90 3.82
N LEU A 44 11.73 -3.00 3.47
CA LEU A 44 11.41 -3.34 2.09
C LEU A 44 10.23 -2.52 1.54
N LEU A 45 9.37 -1.95 2.39
CA LEU A 45 8.18 -1.21 1.97
C LEU A 45 8.56 0.22 1.55
N VAL A 46 8.97 0.37 0.30
CA VAL A 46 9.27 1.67 -0.30
C VAL A 46 7.99 2.38 -0.77
N PRO A 47 7.78 3.66 -0.37
CA PRO A 47 6.65 4.46 -0.84
C PRO A 47 6.73 4.68 -2.36
N PHE A 48 5.57 4.70 -3.02
CA PHE A 48 5.41 4.73 -4.48
C PHE A 48 6.00 3.53 -5.25
N VAL A 49 6.50 2.52 -4.54
CA VAL A 49 6.97 1.26 -5.15
C VAL A 49 6.08 0.09 -4.74
N HIS A 50 5.73 0.01 -3.45
CA HIS A 50 4.87 -1.04 -2.90
C HIS A 50 3.50 -0.53 -2.48
N TYR A 51 3.39 0.76 -2.13
CA TYR A 51 2.15 1.39 -1.68
C TYR A 51 2.13 2.89 -1.99
N ILE A 52 0.97 3.52 -1.92
CA ILE A 52 0.83 4.98 -2.04
C ILE A 52 0.83 5.60 -0.64
N PRO A 53 1.81 6.47 -0.31
CA PRO A 53 1.89 7.10 0.98
C PRO A 53 0.77 8.14 1.16
N LEU A 54 0.08 8.05 2.29
CA LEU A 54 -0.88 9.05 2.74
C LEU A 54 -0.29 9.96 3.82
N ALA A 55 -0.82 11.18 3.91
CA ALA A 55 -0.55 12.06 5.04
C ALA A 55 -1.15 11.45 6.32
N ASN A 56 -0.52 11.71 7.47
CA ASN A 56 -1.02 11.24 8.78
C ASN A 56 -2.42 11.79 9.08
N ASP A 57 -2.71 13.01 8.62
CA ASP A 57 -4.03 13.65 8.72
C ASP A 57 -5.01 13.24 7.60
N TYR A 58 -4.61 12.31 6.73
CA TYR A 58 -5.38 11.85 5.56
C TYR A 58 -5.82 12.95 4.59
N SER A 59 -5.33 14.19 4.74
CA SER A 59 -5.74 15.34 3.92
C SER A 59 -5.41 15.14 2.43
N ASN A 60 -4.35 14.38 2.14
CA ASN A 60 -3.90 14.05 0.79
C ASN A 60 -4.67 12.86 0.16
N LEU A 61 -5.62 12.23 0.86
CA LEU A 61 -6.33 11.05 0.36
C LEU A 61 -7.05 11.34 -0.96
N LEU A 62 -7.76 12.46 -1.05
CA LEU A 62 -8.54 12.80 -2.23
C LEU A 62 -7.64 13.05 -3.45
N GLU A 63 -6.49 13.70 -3.24
CA GLU A 63 -5.51 13.97 -4.29
C GLU A 63 -4.81 12.69 -4.74
N MET A 64 -4.43 11.81 -3.81
CA MET A 64 -3.82 10.52 -4.14
C MET A 64 -4.78 9.58 -4.88
N VAL A 65 -6.08 9.61 -4.57
CA VAL A 65 -7.10 8.87 -5.34
C VAL A 65 -7.27 9.45 -6.75
N LYS A 66 -7.25 10.77 -6.92
CA LYS A 66 -7.27 11.38 -8.26
C LYS A 66 -6.03 10.99 -9.06
N TRP A 67 -4.85 11.13 -8.46
CA TRP A 67 -3.59 10.72 -9.06
C TRP A 67 -3.59 9.25 -9.48
N ALA A 68 -4.10 8.36 -8.61
CA ALA A 68 -4.20 6.94 -8.89
C ALA A 68 -5.18 6.62 -10.04
N ASN A 69 -6.28 7.36 -10.16
CA ASN A 69 -7.19 7.24 -11.30
C ASN A 69 -6.58 7.75 -12.61
N GLU A 70 -5.76 8.80 -12.56
CA GLU A 70 -5.04 9.31 -13.73
C GLU A 70 -3.86 8.42 -14.13
N HIS A 71 -3.29 7.68 -13.16
CA HIS A 71 -2.12 6.81 -13.34
C HIS A 71 -2.44 5.33 -13.04
N ASP A 72 -3.45 4.77 -13.71
CA ASP A 72 -3.87 3.36 -13.54
C ASP A 72 -2.71 2.39 -13.89
N GLU A 73 -1.88 2.69 -14.90
CA GLU A 73 -0.71 1.87 -15.25
C GLU A 73 0.34 1.83 -14.14
N ALA A 74 0.63 2.98 -13.52
CA ALA A 74 1.58 3.05 -12.39
C ALA A 74 1.03 2.30 -11.18
N CYS A 75 -0.28 2.42 -10.93
CA CYS A 75 -0.98 1.69 -9.89
C CYS A 75 -0.85 0.17 -10.05
N GLN A 76 -1.03 -0.35 -11.26
CA GLN A 76 -0.85 -1.77 -11.54
C GLN A 76 0.60 -2.22 -11.31
N GLU A 77 1.57 -1.42 -11.70
CA GLU A 77 2.99 -1.73 -11.51
C GLU A 77 3.37 -1.77 -10.02
N ILE A 78 2.86 -0.83 -9.22
CA ILE A 78 3.04 -0.80 -7.77
C ILE A 78 2.48 -2.08 -7.14
N SER A 79 1.28 -2.48 -7.53
CA SER A 79 0.64 -3.68 -6.98
C SER A 79 1.38 -4.98 -7.35
N LYS A 80 1.90 -5.06 -8.59
CA LYS A 80 2.75 -6.18 -9.01
C LYS A 80 4.05 -6.23 -8.21
N ARG A 81 4.73 -5.10 -8.05
CA ARG A 81 5.97 -5.01 -7.26
C ARG A 81 5.74 -5.38 -5.81
N ALA A 82 4.64 -4.92 -5.21
CA ALA A 82 4.23 -5.30 -3.86
C ALA A 82 4.08 -6.82 -3.72
N THR A 83 3.41 -7.47 -4.68
CA THR A 83 3.25 -8.92 -4.69
C THR A 83 4.58 -9.65 -4.88
N SER A 84 5.42 -9.19 -5.82
CA SER A 84 6.72 -9.81 -6.11
C SER A 84 7.73 -9.67 -4.98
N SER A 85 7.78 -8.50 -4.32
CA SER A 85 8.69 -8.25 -3.20
C SER A 85 8.32 -9.05 -1.94
N TRP A 86 7.11 -9.63 -1.90
CA TRP A 86 6.70 -10.54 -0.84
C TRP A 86 7.06 -12.01 -1.16
N ASN A 87 7.05 -12.43 -2.43
CA ASN A 87 7.38 -13.80 -2.84
C ASN A 87 8.85 -14.21 -2.61
N ILE A 88 9.73 -13.25 -2.34
CA ILE A 88 11.16 -13.50 -2.03
C ILE A 88 11.41 -13.86 -0.56
N CYS A 89 10.39 -13.83 0.30
CA CYS A 89 10.48 -14.19 1.71
C CYS A 89 9.78 -15.51 2.06
N GLY A 90 9.41 -16.31 1.06
CA GLY A 90 8.77 -17.62 1.21
C GLY A 90 9.73 -18.78 1.01
#